data_AF-A0A5Y0VMR2-F1
#
_entry.id   AF-A0A5Y0VMR2-F1
#
_cell.length_a   1.000
_cell.length_b   1.000
_cell.length_c   1.000
_cell.angle_alpha   90.00
_cell.angle_beta   90.00
_cell.angle_gamma   90.00
#
_symmetry.space_group_name_H-M   'P 1'
#
loop_
_entity.id
_entity.type
_entity.pdbx_description
1 polymer ?
#
loop_
_entity_poly.entity_id
_entity_poly.type
_entity_poly.pdbx_seq_one_letter_code
_entity_poly.pdbx_strand_id
1 'polypeptide(L)'
;MSFSRRQFLQASGIALCAGAIPFRANAAGQQQPLPVPPLLESRRGQPLFMTLQRAHWSFTQGTRAPVWGVNGRYLGPTIRVWKGDDVKLIYSNRLAENVSMTVAGLLVPGPLMGGPARMMSPNADWAPVLPIRQSAATLWYHANTPNRTAQQVYNGLAGMWLVEDDISKTLPIPNHYGVDDFPVIIQDKRLDNFGTPEYSEPGSGGFVGDTLLVNGAQSPYVEVSRGWVRLRLLNASNSRRYQLQMSDGRALHVISGDQGFLPAPVSVKQLSLAPGERREILVDMTNGDEVSITCGEAASIVDRIRGFFEPSSILVSTLVLTLRPTGLLPLVTDNLPMRLLPTEIMSGAPVRCRDISLGDDPGINGQLWDVNRIDITAQQGTWERWTVRADMPQSFHIEGVSFLIRNVNGAMPFPEDRGWKDTVWVDGQVELLVYYGQPSWPHFPFYFNSQTLEMADRGSIGQMLVNPAS
;
A
#
# COMPACT_ATOMS: atom_id res chain seq x y z
N MET A 1 33.71 -57.44 -26.32
CA MET A 1 34.04 -57.15 -24.91
C MET A 1 32.84 -57.55 -24.07
N SER A 2 32.97 -58.57 -23.22
CA SER A 2 31.86 -58.99 -22.34
C SER A 2 31.96 -58.26 -21.01
N PHE A 3 30.89 -57.55 -20.63
CA PHE A 3 30.79 -56.94 -19.31
C PHE A 3 30.34 -58.00 -18.31
N SER A 4 31.06 -58.13 -17.20
CA SER A 4 30.69 -59.06 -16.13
C SER A 4 29.44 -58.56 -15.38
N ARG A 5 28.59 -59.48 -14.89
CA ARG A 5 27.38 -59.16 -14.10
C ARG A 5 27.65 -58.23 -12.91
N ARG A 6 28.89 -58.22 -12.38
CA ARG A 6 29.32 -57.35 -11.27
C ARG A 6 29.58 -55.90 -11.71
N GLN A 7 30.07 -55.67 -12.92
CA GLN A 7 30.28 -54.33 -13.48
C GLN A 7 28.96 -53.68 -13.91
N PHE A 8 27.99 -54.46 -14.38
CA PHE A 8 26.64 -53.95 -14.70
C PHE A 8 25.93 -53.45 -13.44
N LEU A 9 26.01 -54.18 -12.32
CA LEU A 9 25.40 -53.76 -11.05
C LEU A 9 26.07 -52.52 -10.42
N GLN A 10 27.39 -52.36 -10.60
CA GLN A 10 28.09 -51.15 -10.16
C GLN A 10 27.75 -49.93 -11.03
N ALA A 11 27.54 -50.12 -12.34
CA ALA A 11 27.10 -49.05 -13.24
C ALA A 11 25.64 -48.61 -12.97
N SER A 12 24.75 -49.55 -12.61
CA SER A 12 23.36 -49.23 -12.26
C SER A 12 23.21 -48.52 -10.90
N GLY A 13 24.13 -48.75 -9.96
CA GLY A 13 24.13 -48.09 -8.65
C GLY A 13 24.49 -46.60 -8.71
N ILE A 14 25.33 -46.20 -9.67
CA ILE A 14 25.72 -44.80 -9.87
C ILE A 14 24.63 -44.02 -10.63
N ALA A 15 23.89 -44.68 -11.52
CA ALA A 15 22.75 -44.07 -12.23
C ALA A 15 21.54 -43.79 -11.31
N LEU A 16 21.35 -44.57 -10.24
CA LEU A 16 20.24 -44.38 -9.28
C LEU A 16 20.52 -43.32 -8.20
N CYS A 17 21.78 -42.98 -7.93
CA CYS A 17 22.13 -41.92 -6.97
C CYS A 17 22.17 -40.51 -7.59
N ALA A 18 22.14 -40.39 -8.93
CA ALA A 18 22.02 -39.12 -9.62
C ALA A 18 20.56 -38.62 -9.74
N GLY A 19 19.57 -39.48 -9.48
CA GLY A 19 18.14 -39.17 -9.60
C GLY A 19 17.47 -38.64 -8.33
N ALA A 20 18.20 -38.52 -7.22
CA ALA A 20 17.68 -38.09 -5.92
C ALA A 20 18.29 -36.77 -5.42
N ILE A 21 18.76 -35.92 -6.34
CA ILE A 21 19.02 -34.52 -6.02
C ILE A 21 17.69 -33.78 -6.22
N PRO A 22 17.11 -33.14 -5.19
CA PRO A 22 15.99 -32.25 -5.42
C PRO A 22 16.46 -31.19 -6.41
N PHE A 23 15.85 -31.17 -7.59
CA PHE A 23 15.96 -30.05 -8.52
C PHE A 23 15.36 -28.82 -7.82
N ARG A 24 16.15 -28.15 -6.98
CA ARG A 24 15.97 -26.70 -6.82
C ARG A 24 16.37 -26.12 -8.16
N ALA A 25 15.38 -25.95 -9.03
CA ALA A 25 15.50 -25.07 -10.16
C ALA A 25 15.81 -23.67 -9.63
N ASN A 26 17.10 -23.36 -9.48
CA ASN A 26 17.58 -21.99 -9.37
C ASN A 26 17.45 -21.35 -10.74
N ALA A 27 16.20 -21.07 -11.12
CA ALA A 27 15.86 -20.12 -12.16
C ALA A 27 15.38 -18.80 -11.53
N ALA A 28 15.91 -18.46 -10.36
CA ALA A 28 15.82 -17.11 -9.84
C ALA A 28 17.10 -16.39 -10.29
N GLY A 29 16.98 -15.44 -11.22
CA GLY A 29 18.03 -14.45 -11.42
C GLY A 29 18.42 -13.83 -10.08
N GLN A 30 19.66 -13.39 -9.94
CA GLN A 30 20.16 -12.82 -8.69
C GLN A 30 19.24 -11.67 -8.23
N GLN A 31 18.50 -11.87 -7.13
CA GLN A 31 17.61 -10.86 -6.56
C GLN A 31 18.40 -9.57 -6.30
N GLN A 32 17.73 -8.43 -6.43
CA GLN A 32 18.32 -7.11 -6.16
C GLN A 32 18.02 -6.69 -4.70
N PRO A 33 18.89 -5.87 -4.08
CA PRO A 33 18.58 -5.26 -2.80
C PRO A 33 17.31 -4.41 -2.87
N LEU A 34 16.53 -4.38 -1.78
CA LEU A 34 15.36 -3.54 -1.64
C LEU A 34 15.76 -2.06 -1.70
N PRO A 35 15.25 -1.29 -2.69
CA PRO A 35 15.45 0.15 -2.69
C PRO A 35 14.74 0.77 -1.50
N VAL A 36 15.46 1.47 -0.63
CA VAL A 36 14.86 2.25 0.46
C VAL A 36 14.73 3.70 -0.02
N PRO A 37 13.50 4.25 -0.17
CA PRO A 37 13.31 5.66 -0.50
C PRO A 37 14.04 6.58 0.49
N PRO A 38 14.62 7.70 0.03
CA PRO A 38 15.25 8.63 0.96
C PRO A 38 14.20 9.23 1.89
N LEU A 39 14.59 9.44 3.15
CA LEU A 39 13.74 10.07 4.15
C LEU A 39 13.79 11.60 3.99
N LEU A 40 12.61 12.22 3.89
CA LEU A 40 12.44 13.66 3.76
C LEU A 40 11.64 14.19 4.97
N GLU A 41 12.29 15.02 5.80
CA GLU A 41 11.73 15.48 7.06
C GLU A 41 11.84 16.99 7.20
N SER A 42 10.86 17.61 7.85
CA SER A 42 10.94 19.02 8.21
C SER A 42 11.97 19.17 9.34
N ARG A 43 13.17 19.68 9.02
CA ARG A 43 14.16 20.05 10.04
C ARG A 43 14.03 21.53 10.34
N ARG A 44 13.73 21.87 11.61
CA ARG A 44 13.68 23.27 12.11
C ARG A 44 12.71 24.16 11.32
N GLY A 45 11.56 23.62 10.90
CA GLY A 45 10.54 24.37 10.16
C GLY A 45 10.87 24.63 8.69
N GLN A 46 11.90 23.96 8.13
CA GLN A 46 12.20 24.08 6.71
C GLN A 46 11.09 23.47 5.83
N PRO A 47 10.81 24.08 4.67
CA PRO A 47 9.82 23.54 3.74
C PRO A 47 10.29 22.22 3.14
N LEU A 48 9.33 21.32 2.92
CA LEU A 48 9.52 20.10 2.17
C LEU A 48 9.26 20.35 0.69
N PHE A 49 10.30 20.18 -0.14
CA PHE A 49 10.19 20.37 -1.59
C PHE A 49 9.84 19.05 -2.30
N MET A 50 8.79 19.08 -3.10
CA MET A 50 8.21 17.94 -3.81
C MET A 50 8.12 18.27 -5.30
N THR A 51 9.20 18.02 -6.04
CA THR A 51 9.25 18.29 -7.48
C THR A 51 8.77 17.06 -8.26
N LEU A 52 7.60 17.17 -8.89
CA LEU A 52 7.01 16.13 -9.73
C LEU A 52 7.67 16.18 -11.11
N GLN A 53 8.37 15.13 -11.51
CA GLN A 53 9.17 15.15 -12.74
C GLN A 53 9.37 13.77 -13.33
N ARG A 54 9.85 13.73 -14.58
CA ARG A 54 10.35 12.49 -15.18
C ARG A 54 11.66 12.07 -14.50
N ALA A 55 11.83 10.77 -14.40
CA ALA A 55 13.05 10.11 -13.94
C ALA A 55 13.36 8.91 -14.86
N HIS A 56 14.49 8.26 -14.59
CA HIS A 56 14.83 7.00 -15.21
C HIS A 56 15.07 5.96 -14.13
N TRP A 57 14.51 4.78 -14.29
CA TRP A 57 14.58 3.71 -13.30
C TRP A 57 14.86 2.36 -13.94
N SER A 58 15.48 1.46 -13.17
CA SER A 58 15.79 0.10 -13.61
C SER A 58 14.89 -0.87 -12.85
N PHE A 59 13.85 -1.39 -13.51
CA PHE A 59 12.98 -2.42 -12.92
C PHE A 59 13.56 -3.81 -13.07
N THR A 60 14.36 -4.02 -14.12
CA THR A 60 15.08 -5.26 -14.40
C THR A 60 16.55 -4.94 -14.61
N GLN A 61 17.45 -5.75 -14.06
CA GLN A 61 18.88 -5.52 -14.17
C GLN A 61 19.32 -5.35 -15.63
N GLY A 62 20.06 -4.29 -15.93
CA GLY A 62 20.52 -3.96 -17.29
C GLY A 62 19.52 -3.15 -18.14
N THR A 63 18.32 -2.87 -17.63
CA THR A 63 17.31 -2.05 -18.31
C THR A 63 17.19 -0.66 -17.72
N ARG A 64 16.63 0.29 -18.48
CA ARG A 64 16.34 1.64 -18.00
C ARG A 64 15.08 2.19 -18.66
N ALA A 65 14.05 2.40 -17.85
CA ALA A 65 12.75 2.85 -18.27
C ALA A 65 12.53 4.34 -17.94
N PRO A 66 11.90 5.13 -18.83
CA PRO A 66 11.37 6.44 -18.46
C PRO A 66 10.20 6.24 -17.50
N VAL A 67 10.24 6.91 -16.36
CA VAL A 67 9.21 6.84 -15.32
C VAL A 67 8.92 8.22 -14.76
N TRP A 68 7.92 8.34 -13.92
CA TRP A 68 7.64 9.55 -13.16
C TRP A 68 7.95 9.30 -11.69
N GLY A 69 8.04 10.39 -10.95
CA GLY A 69 8.12 10.37 -9.52
C GLY A 69 8.46 11.74 -8.97
N VAL A 70 9.00 11.74 -7.76
CA VAL A 70 9.28 12.96 -7.01
C VAL A 70 10.77 13.09 -6.76
N ASN A 71 11.31 14.29 -6.96
CA ASN A 71 12.71 14.63 -6.71
C ASN A 71 13.69 13.73 -7.50
N GLY A 72 13.33 13.37 -8.73
CA GLY A 72 14.20 12.66 -9.67
C GLY A 72 14.30 11.14 -9.46
N ARG A 73 13.36 10.53 -8.74
CA ARG A 73 13.30 9.08 -8.51
C ARG A 73 12.04 8.46 -9.11
N TYR A 74 12.02 7.13 -9.24
CA TYR A 74 10.75 6.39 -9.34
C TYR A 74 10.07 6.41 -7.97
N LEU A 75 8.75 6.57 -7.94
CA LEU A 75 8.03 6.91 -6.72
C LEU A 75 8.57 8.22 -6.13
N GLY A 76 8.35 8.47 -4.85
CA GLY A 76 8.91 9.62 -4.17
C GLY A 76 9.63 9.26 -2.87
N PRO A 77 10.25 10.25 -2.21
CA PRO A 77 10.84 10.07 -0.89
C PRO A 77 9.77 9.64 0.14
N THR A 78 10.20 8.99 1.21
CA THR A 78 9.32 8.82 2.37
C THR A 78 9.31 10.12 3.16
N ILE A 79 8.15 10.73 3.31
CA ILE A 79 8.01 11.92 4.15
C ILE A 79 7.84 11.48 5.60
N ARG A 80 8.49 12.16 6.54
CA ARG A 80 8.24 11.97 7.98
C ARG A 80 7.96 13.29 8.67
N VAL A 81 6.84 13.35 9.38
CA VAL A 81 6.33 14.53 10.09
C VAL A 81 5.89 14.14 11.50
N TRP A 82 5.79 15.11 12.39
CA TRP A 82 5.41 14.88 13.77
C TRP A 82 4.02 15.43 14.08
N LYS A 83 3.27 14.71 14.91
CA LYS A 83 2.06 15.24 15.52
C LYS A 83 2.38 16.53 16.26
N GLY A 84 1.65 17.60 15.95
CA GLY A 84 1.87 18.96 16.45
C GLY A 84 2.57 19.88 15.45
N ASP A 85 3.18 19.35 14.39
CA ASP A 85 3.85 20.17 13.37
C ASP A 85 2.87 20.99 12.51
N ASP A 86 3.33 22.13 12.03
CA ASP A 86 2.75 22.85 10.89
C ASP A 86 3.73 22.77 9.71
N VAL A 87 3.50 21.80 8.83
CA VAL A 87 4.47 21.42 7.79
C VAL A 87 4.25 22.25 6.54
N LYS A 88 5.22 23.08 6.18
CA LYS A 88 5.23 23.76 4.88
C LYS A 88 5.65 22.77 3.80
N LEU A 89 4.74 22.45 2.89
CA LEU A 89 4.99 21.61 1.72
C LEU A 89 5.01 22.49 0.47
N ILE A 90 5.89 22.22 -0.48
CA ILE A 90 5.97 22.93 -1.76
C ILE A 90 6.02 21.89 -2.87
N TYR A 91 4.88 21.65 -3.51
CA TYR A 91 4.79 20.89 -4.75
C TYR A 91 5.20 21.77 -5.94
N SER A 92 5.95 21.19 -6.88
CA SER A 92 6.30 21.83 -8.14
C SER A 92 6.07 20.86 -9.29
N ASN A 93 5.18 21.20 -10.22
CA ASN A 93 4.87 20.35 -11.36
C ASN A 93 5.86 20.61 -12.52
N ARG A 94 6.78 19.68 -12.79
CA ARG A 94 7.71 19.71 -13.94
C ARG A 94 7.39 18.64 -14.97
N LEU A 95 6.18 18.10 -14.94
CA LEU A 95 5.64 17.22 -15.97
C LEU A 95 4.93 18.05 -17.05
N ALA A 96 4.63 17.41 -18.18
CA ALA A 96 4.02 18.04 -19.34
C ALA A 96 2.48 18.06 -19.28
N GLU A 97 1.88 17.62 -18.18
CA GLU A 97 0.42 17.59 -17.98
C GLU A 97 0.02 18.09 -16.59
N ASN A 98 -1.27 18.34 -16.43
CA ASN A 98 -1.83 18.76 -15.14
C ASN A 98 -1.67 17.64 -14.10
N VAL A 99 -1.34 18.03 -12.87
CA VAL A 99 -1.25 17.10 -11.74
C VAL A 99 -1.90 17.69 -10.50
N SER A 100 -2.77 16.94 -9.84
CA SER A 100 -3.12 17.17 -8.44
C SER A 100 -2.54 16.05 -7.58
N MET A 101 -2.07 16.42 -6.38
CA MET A 101 -1.55 15.49 -5.38
C MET A 101 -2.48 15.50 -4.17
N THR A 102 -2.56 14.35 -3.49
CA THR A 102 -3.24 14.21 -2.19
C THR A 102 -2.39 13.36 -1.24
N VAL A 103 -2.73 13.38 0.04
CA VAL A 103 -2.17 12.49 1.05
C VAL A 103 -3.30 11.64 1.62
N ALA A 104 -3.41 10.40 1.15
CA ALA A 104 -4.45 9.47 1.57
C ALA A 104 -4.29 9.12 3.06
N GLY A 105 -5.38 9.34 3.80
CA GLY A 105 -5.42 9.19 5.26
C GLY A 105 -4.92 10.40 6.05
N LEU A 106 -4.55 11.51 5.40
CA LEU A 106 -4.22 12.74 6.12
C LEU A 106 -5.49 13.42 6.65
N LEU A 107 -5.49 13.76 7.92
CA LEU A 107 -6.60 14.44 8.59
C LEU A 107 -6.34 15.95 8.62
N VAL A 108 -6.72 16.63 7.54
CA VAL A 108 -6.69 18.09 7.38
C VAL A 108 -8.00 18.60 6.78
N PRO A 109 -8.33 19.90 6.90
CA PRO A 109 -9.48 20.49 6.22
C PRO A 109 -9.45 20.31 4.70
N GLY A 110 -10.63 20.16 4.08
CA GLY A 110 -10.78 19.94 2.63
C GLY A 110 -9.91 20.82 1.70
N PRO A 111 -9.77 22.15 1.94
CA PRO A 111 -8.95 23.04 1.12
C PRO A 111 -7.45 22.71 1.09
N LEU A 112 -6.99 21.84 2.00
CA LEU A 112 -5.61 21.37 2.13
C LEU A 112 -5.39 19.95 1.62
N MET A 113 -6.45 19.19 1.29
CA MET A 113 -6.33 17.81 0.78
C MET A 113 -5.65 17.74 -0.58
N GLY A 114 -5.86 18.76 -1.41
CA GLY A 114 -5.37 18.77 -2.79
C GLY A 114 -6.50 18.53 -3.79
N GLY A 115 -6.32 17.56 -4.69
CA GLY A 115 -7.34 17.21 -5.68
C GLY A 115 -7.60 18.28 -6.75
N PRO A 116 -8.74 18.23 -7.45
CA PRO A 116 -9.03 19.10 -8.60
C PRO A 116 -8.96 20.60 -8.26
N ALA A 117 -9.36 20.99 -7.05
CA ALA A 117 -9.34 22.37 -6.60
C ALA A 117 -7.93 22.95 -6.38
N ARG A 118 -6.90 22.09 -6.32
CA ARG A 118 -5.48 22.45 -6.15
C ARG A 118 -4.61 21.87 -7.27
N MET A 119 -5.20 21.57 -8.41
CA MET A 119 -4.50 21.04 -9.58
C MET A 119 -3.44 22.03 -10.09
N MET A 120 -2.24 21.53 -10.34
CA MET A 120 -1.11 22.28 -10.85
C MET A 120 -0.96 22.02 -12.35
N SER A 121 -1.03 23.07 -13.17
CA SER A 121 -0.62 23.00 -14.57
C SER A 121 0.90 22.80 -14.70
N PRO A 122 1.42 22.45 -15.89
CA PRO A 122 2.86 22.37 -16.12
C PRO A 122 3.58 23.65 -15.68
N ASN A 123 4.65 23.49 -14.90
CA ASN A 123 5.44 24.56 -14.26
C ASN A 123 4.74 25.37 -13.16
N ALA A 124 3.53 24.97 -12.74
CA ALA A 124 2.87 25.56 -11.58
C ALA A 124 3.29 24.87 -10.28
N ASP A 125 3.17 25.60 -9.18
CA ASP A 125 3.52 25.16 -7.84
C ASP A 125 2.30 25.29 -6.91
N TRP A 126 2.22 24.42 -5.89
CA TRP A 126 1.25 24.51 -4.81
C TRP A 126 1.96 24.36 -3.46
N ALA A 127 1.76 25.33 -2.56
CA ALA A 127 2.54 25.43 -1.34
C ALA A 127 1.70 25.47 -0.05
N PRO A 128 0.99 24.38 0.31
CA PRO A 128 0.17 24.36 1.51
C PRO A 128 1.00 24.34 2.81
N VAL A 129 0.37 24.74 3.92
CA VAL A 129 0.87 24.48 5.28
C VAL A 129 -0.10 23.48 5.91
N LEU A 130 0.41 22.32 6.27
CA LEU A 130 -0.38 21.19 6.75
C LEU A 130 -0.29 21.09 8.28
N PRO A 131 -1.39 21.31 9.02
CA PRO A 131 -1.42 21.14 10.46
C PRO A 131 -1.54 19.65 10.80
N ILE A 132 -0.45 19.03 11.23
CA ILE A 132 -0.43 17.61 11.60
C ILE A 132 -0.97 17.45 13.01
N ARG A 133 -2.17 16.87 13.13
CA ARG A 133 -2.86 16.72 14.44
C ARG A 133 -3.29 15.28 14.75
N GLN A 134 -3.22 14.37 13.78
CA GLN A 134 -3.55 12.96 13.96
C GLN A 134 -2.45 12.20 14.72
N SER A 135 -2.80 11.02 15.23
CA SER A 135 -1.85 10.09 15.86
C SER A 135 -0.88 9.49 14.84
N ALA A 136 0.18 8.85 15.33
CA ALA A 136 1.14 8.17 14.46
C ALA A 136 0.46 7.13 13.56
N ALA A 137 0.80 7.17 12.27
CA ALA A 137 0.23 6.29 11.24
C ALA A 137 1.13 6.24 10.00
N THR A 138 1.07 5.13 9.28
CA THR A 138 1.62 5.02 7.92
C THR A 138 0.56 5.43 6.91
N LEU A 139 0.74 6.62 6.35
CA LEU A 139 -0.04 7.19 5.27
C LEU A 139 0.72 7.07 3.95
N TRP A 140 0.14 7.57 2.87
CA TRP A 140 0.81 7.68 1.58
C TRP A 140 0.28 8.87 0.80
N TYR A 141 1.14 9.45 -0.04
CA TYR A 141 0.75 10.50 -0.97
C TYR A 141 0.78 9.96 -2.38
N HIS A 142 -0.11 10.45 -3.22
CA HIS A 142 -0.17 10.06 -4.62
C HIS A 142 -0.88 11.12 -5.46
N ALA A 143 -0.73 11.01 -6.78
CA ALA A 143 -1.53 11.81 -7.70
C ALA A 143 -3.00 11.39 -7.63
N ASN A 144 -3.91 12.35 -7.70
CA ASN A 144 -5.36 12.14 -7.76
C ASN A 144 -6.01 13.02 -8.83
N THR A 145 -5.29 13.21 -9.95
CA THR A 145 -5.74 14.05 -11.06
C THR A 145 -6.99 13.45 -11.69
N PRO A 146 -8.08 14.22 -11.82
CA PRO A 146 -9.30 13.73 -12.47
C PRO A 146 -9.04 13.06 -13.82
N ASN A 147 -9.60 11.87 -14.01
CA ASN A 147 -9.51 11.05 -15.22
C ASN A 147 -8.09 10.61 -15.60
N ARG A 148 -7.10 10.76 -14.70
CA ARG A 148 -5.69 10.40 -14.94
C ARG A 148 -5.04 9.74 -13.72
N THR A 149 -5.76 9.50 -12.64
CA THR A 149 -5.22 8.96 -11.38
C THR A 149 -4.53 7.62 -11.63
N ALA A 150 -5.20 6.70 -12.31
CA ALA A 150 -4.70 5.36 -12.59
C ALA A 150 -3.35 5.39 -13.33
N GLN A 151 -3.27 6.17 -14.41
CA GLN A 151 -2.04 6.31 -15.20
C GLN A 151 -0.94 7.03 -14.42
N GLN A 152 -1.26 8.12 -13.72
CA GLN A 152 -0.26 8.93 -13.02
C GLN A 152 0.36 8.19 -11.83
N VAL A 153 -0.46 7.48 -11.05
CA VAL A 153 0.01 6.58 -9.99
C VAL A 153 0.80 5.42 -10.59
N TYR A 154 0.33 4.82 -11.69
CA TYR A 154 1.06 3.77 -12.39
C TYR A 154 2.44 4.23 -12.88
N ASN A 155 2.56 5.47 -13.36
CA ASN A 155 3.84 6.03 -13.82
C ASN A 155 4.82 6.28 -12.69
N GLY A 156 4.36 6.31 -11.43
CA GLY A 156 5.20 6.45 -10.24
C GLY A 156 4.93 7.71 -9.41
N LEU A 157 3.83 8.45 -9.61
CA LEU A 157 3.50 9.57 -8.72
C LEU A 157 2.84 9.10 -7.41
N ALA A 158 3.62 8.39 -6.58
CA ALA A 158 3.22 7.96 -5.25
C ALA A 158 4.43 7.85 -4.31
N GLY A 159 4.20 7.90 -3.00
CA GLY A 159 5.23 7.66 -1.99
C GLY A 159 4.65 7.57 -0.58
N MET A 160 5.46 7.12 0.37
CA MET A 160 5.02 6.91 1.76
C MET A 160 5.06 8.22 2.56
N TRP A 161 4.11 8.37 3.49
CA TRP A 161 4.02 9.50 4.41
C TRP A 161 3.86 8.99 5.83
N LEU A 162 4.83 9.27 6.70
CA LEU A 162 4.86 8.81 8.07
C LEU A 162 4.47 9.96 8.99
N VAL A 163 3.43 9.76 9.78
CA VAL A 163 3.14 10.59 10.95
C VAL A 163 3.70 9.86 12.16
N GLU A 164 4.53 10.55 12.94
CA GLU A 164 5.09 10.04 14.20
C GLU A 164 4.57 10.85 15.40
N ASP A 165 4.54 10.24 16.57
CA ASP A 165 4.14 10.87 17.82
C ASP A 165 4.94 10.33 19.01
N ASP A 166 4.59 10.75 20.23
CA ASP A 166 5.29 10.29 21.44
C ASP A 166 5.05 8.80 21.73
N ILE A 167 3.92 8.23 21.30
CA ILE A 167 3.63 6.81 21.47
C ILE A 167 4.53 6.00 20.54
N SER A 168 4.59 6.36 19.24
CA SER A 168 5.42 5.62 18.28
C SER A 168 6.91 5.64 18.62
N LYS A 169 7.40 6.72 19.24
CA LYS A 169 8.77 6.87 19.74
C LYS A 169 9.09 6.01 20.96
N THR A 170 8.11 5.78 21.84
CA THR A 170 8.34 5.17 23.16
C THR A 170 8.07 3.67 23.18
N LEU A 171 7.30 3.17 22.21
CA LEU A 171 7.06 1.73 22.06
C LEU A 171 8.39 0.97 21.80
N PRO A 172 8.60 -0.19 22.45
CA PRO A 172 9.76 -1.04 22.23
C PRO A 172 9.60 -1.82 20.91
N ILE A 173 9.57 -1.10 19.80
CA ILE A 173 9.44 -1.62 18.44
C ILE A 173 10.55 -1.04 17.55
N PRO A 174 10.96 -1.75 16.47
CA PRO A 174 11.88 -1.20 15.49
C PRO A 174 11.38 0.14 14.92
N ASN A 175 12.26 1.13 14.86
CA ASN A 175 11.94 2.50 14.44
C ASN A 175 13.11 3.21 13.72
N HIS A 176 14.20 2.48 13.43
CA HIS A 176 15.33 3.00 12.68
C HIS A 176 15.09 2.78 11.18
N TYR A 177 14.52 3.80 10.55
CA TYR A 177 14.19 3.81 9.13
C TYR A 177 15.37 3.39 8.24
N GLY A 178 15.17 2.36 7.41
CA GLY A 178 16.18 1.80 6.50
C GLY A 178 17.19 0.86 7.16
N VAL A 179 17.05 0.55 8.45
CA VAL A 179 17.92 -0.38 9.19
C VAL A 179 17.10 -1.54 9.77
N ASP A 180 16.04 -1.21 10.52
CA ASP A 180 15.11 -2.18 11.11
C ASP A 180 13.64 -1.82 10.89
N ASP A 181 13.37 -0.66 10.28
CA ASP A 181 12.04 -0.19 9.87
C ASP A 181 12.05 0.16 8.38
N PHE A 182 11.37 -0.64 7.55
CA PHE A 182 11.43 -0.51 6.10
C PHE A 182 10.06 -0.22 5.46
N PRO A 183 9.98 0.72 4.52
CA PRO A 183 8.80 0.85 3.66
C PRO A 183 8.76 -0.32 2.66
N VAL A 184 7.58 -0.89 2.47
CA VAL A 184 7.31 -1.96 1.51
C VAL A 184 6.12 -1.53 0.66
N ILE A 185 6.41 -0.73 -0.38
CA ILE A 185 5.43 -0.22 -1.34
C ILE A 185 5.27 -1.26 -2.45
N ILE A 186 4.19 -2.04 -2.38
CA ILE A 186 3.89 -3.13 -3.29
C ILE A 186 3.09 -2.58 -4.48
N GLN A 187 3.50 -2.94 -5.69
CA GLN A 187 2.80 -2.62 -6.93
C GLN A 187 2.79 -3.84 -7.85
N ASP A 188 1.77 -3.97 -8.70
CA ASP A 188 1.82 -4.83 -9.88
C ASP A 188 1.94 -4.00 -11.16
N LYS A 189 2.81 -4.47 -12.07
CA LYS A 189 3.06 -3.86 -13.38
C LYS A 189 2.99 -4.92 -14.47
N ARG A 190 2.89 -4.46 -15.71
CA ARG A 190 3.29 -5.20 -16.90
C ARG A 190 4.53 -4.53 -17.45
N LEU A 191 5.58 -5.32 -17.69
CA LEU A 191 6.82 -4.83 -18.27
C LEU A 191 6.94 -5.35 -19.69
N ASP A 192 7.40 -4.51 -20.60
CA ASP A 192 7.79 -4.95 -21.94
C ASP A 192 9.08 -5.80 -21.91
N ASN A 193 9.49 -6.29 -23.07
CA ASN A 193 10.73 -7.08 -23.23
C ASN A 193 12.00 -6.29 -22.88
N PHE A 194 11.91 -4.97 -22.72
CA PHE A 194 13.00 -4.08 -22.35
C PHE A 194 12.92 -3.63 -20.88
N GLY A 195 12.02 -4.20 -20.08
CA GLY A 195 11.86 -3.87 -18.65
C GLY A 195 11.18 -2.52 -18.38
N THR A 196 10.49 -1.95 -19.37
CA THR A 196 9.72 -0.70 -19.24
C THR A 196 8.29 -1.02 -18.84
N PRO A 197 7.74 -0.39 -17.79
CA PRO A 197 6.33 -0.54 -17.46
C PRO A 197 5.43 0.01 -18.55
N GLU A 198 4.58 -0.85 -19.10
CA GLU A 198 3.56 -0.48 -20.06
C GLU A 198 2.20 -0.43 -19.37
N TYR A 199 1.48 0.67 -19.56
CA TYR A 199 0.11 0.80 -19.10
C TYR A 199 -0.82 0.79 -20.30
N SER A 200 -1.71 -0.18 -20.33
CA SER A 200 -2.82 -0.25 -21.27
C SER A 200 -4.10 -0.21 -20.45
N GLU A 201 -4.88 0.86 -20.63
CA GLU A 201 -6.12 1.01 -19.87
C GLU A 201 -7.05 -0.19 -20.14
N PRO A 202 -7.51 -0.90 -19.10
CA PRO A 202 -8.38 -2.05 -19.28
C PRO A 202 -9.78 -1.59 -19.75
N GLY A 203 -10.43 -2.35 -20.64
CA GLY A 203 -11.78 -1.99 -21.13
C GLY A 203 -12.89 -2.08 -20.07
N SER A 204 -12.68 -2.84 -19.00
CA SER A 204 -13.57 -2.97 -17.85
C SER A 204 -12.76 -3.33 -16.59
N GLY A 205 -13.29 -3.00 -15.41
CA GLY A 205 -12.60 -3.19 -14.12
C GLY A 205 -11.33 -2.35 -14.01
N GLY A 206 -10.42 -2.80 -13.14
CA GLY A 206 -9.13 -2.15 -12.91
C GLY A 206 -7.94 -2.85 -13.54
N PHE A 207 -6.81 -2.14 -13.64
CA PHE A 207 -5.59 -2.70 -14.21
C PHE A 207 -5.04 -3.82 -13.33
N VAL A 208 -4.57 -4.89 -13.96
CA VAL A 208 -3.94 -6.03 -13.30
C VAL A 208 -2.65 -6.40 -14.03
N GLY A 209 -1.54 -6.26 -13.32
CA GLY A 209 -0.19 -6.63 -13.76
C GLY A 209 0.17 -8.08 -13.41
N ASP A 210 1.21 -8.58 -14.06
CA ASP A 210 1.78 -9.91 -13.86
C ASP A 210 3.14 -9.89 -13.14
N THR A 211 3.73 -8.71 -12.99
CA THR A 211 5.04 -8.50 -12.38
C THR A 211 4.91 -7.76 -11.05
N LEU A 212 5.28 -8.41 -9.96
CA LEU A 212 5.37 -7.77 -8.64
C LEU A 212 6.58 -6.86 -8.54
N LEU A 213 6.36 -5.66 -8.03
CA LEU A 213 7.40 -4.74 -7.62
C LEU A 213 7.24 -4.38 -6.15
N VAL A 214 8.37 -4.26 -5.45
CA VAL A 214 8.46 -3.66 -4.13
C VAL A 214 9.46 -2.51 -4.19
N ASN A 215 8.99 -1.29 -3.89
CA ASN A 215 9.78 -0.06 -4.01
C ASN A 215 10.43 0.13 -5.39
N GLY A 216 9.80 -0.41 -6.45
CA GLY A 216 10.29 -0.37 -7.82
C GLY A 216 11.31 -1.44 -8.21
N ALA A 217 11.60 -2.43 -7.35
CA ALA A 217 12.41 -3.59 -7.69
C ALA A 217 11.56 -4.88 -7.76
N GLN A 218 11.89 -5.78 -8.68
CA GLN A 218 11.24 -7.09 -8.76
C GLN A 218 11.74 -8.02 -7.65
N SER A 219 10.81 -8.60 -6.88
CA SER A 219 11.06 -9.60 -5.82
C SER A 219 12.38 -9.38 -5.04
N PRO A 220 12.62 -8.17 -4.47
CA PRO A 220 13.91 -7.83 -3.88
C PRO A 220 14.18 -8.61 -2.59
N TYR A 221 15.42 -8.50 -2.11
CA TYR A 221 15.79 -8.91 -0.76
C TYR A 221 16.21 -7.70 0.09
N VAL A 222 16.03 -7.78 1.40
CA VAL A 222 16.55 -6.81 2.36
C VAL A 222 17.45 -7.54 3.36
N GLU A 223 18.64 -7.01 3.58
CA GLU A 223 19.54 -7.48 4.64
C GLU A 223 19.15 -6.83 5.95
N VAL A 224 18.97 -7.64 6.98
CA VAL A 224 18.51 -7.20 8.29
C VAL A 224 19.38 -7.83 9.37
N SER A 225 19.53 -7.15 10.51
CA SER A 225 20.17 -7.76 11.67
C SER A 225 19.28 -8.86 12.25
N ARG A 226 19.89 -9.82 12.97
CA ARG A 226 19.11 -10.80 13.76
C ARG A 226 18.36 -10.06 14.86
N GLY A 227 17.03 -10.12 14.85
CA GLY A 227 16.16 -9.40 15.79
C GLY A 227 14.82 -9.06 15.15
N TRP A 228 14.08 -8.13 15.76
CA TRP A 228 12.81 -7.65 15.20
C TRP A 228 13.02 -6.70 14.03
N VAL A 229 12.24 -6.89 12.98
CA VAL A 229 12.17 -6.01 11.81
C VAL A 229 10.74 -5.52 11.67
N ARG A 230 10.55 -4.22 11.49
CA ARG A 230 9.28 -3.59 11.15
C ARG A 230 9.19 -3.37 9.65
N LEU A 231 8.09 -3.81 9.06
CA LEU A 231 7.77 -3.58 7.65
C LEU A 231 6.48 -2.79 7.55
N ARG A 232 6.54 -1.65 6.86
CA ARG A 232 5.40 -0.78 6.59
C ARG A 232 4.85 -1.10 5.21
N LEU A 233 3.87 -2.00 5.17
CA LEU A 233 3.26 -2.48 3.94
C LEU A 233 2.28 -1.43 3.41
N LEU A 234 2.42 -1.08 2.14
CA LEU A 234 1.48 -0.25 1.38
C LEU A 234 1.16 -0.96 0.08
N ASN A 235 -0.13 -1.12 -0.23
CA ASN A 235 -0.56 -1.52 -1.56
C ASN A 235 -0.83 -0.27 -2.41
N ALA A 236 0.08 0.00 -3.35
CA ALA A 236 0.00 1.09 -4.32
C ALA A 236 -0.25 0.59 -5.75
N SER A 237 -0.90 -0.57 -5.87
CA SER A 237 -1.40 -1.15 -7.11
C SER A 237 -2.70 -0.47 -7.56
N ASN A 238 -3.00 -0.54 -8.84
CA ASN A 238 -4.20 0.09 -9.40
C ASN A 238 -5.50 -0.59 -8.94
N SER A 239 -5.50 -1.93 -8.83
CA SER A 239 -6.70 -2.68 -8.41
C SER A 239 -6.42 -3.98 -7.66
N ARG A 240 -5.23 -4.57 -7.83
CA ARG A 240 -4.91 -5.87 -7.25
C ARG A 240 -4.89 -5.83 -5.73
N ARG A 241 -5.70 -6.69 -5.10
CA ARG A 241 -5.60 -7.07 -3.69
C ARG A 241 -4.59 -8.19 -3.51
N TYR A 242 -3.80 -8.11 -2.45
CA TYR A 242 -2.85 -9.16 -2.07
C TYR A 242 -3.33 -9.93 -0.85
N GLN A 243 -3.02 -11.23 -0.83
CA GLN A 243 -3.12 -12.08 0.35
C GLN A 243 -1.70 -12.53 0.71
N LEU A 244 -1.10 -11.85 1.69
CA LEU A 244 0.29 -11.98 2.07
C LEU A 244 0.48 -13.07 3.12
N GLN A 245 1.54 -13.86 3.02
CA GLN A 245 1.91 -14.86 4.02
C GLN A 245 3.42 -15.08 4.05
N MET A 246 3.91 -15.68 5.13
CA MET A 246 5.32 -16.05 5.26
C MET A 246 5.59 -17.41 4.60
N SER A 247 6.71 -17.51 3.88
CA SER A 247 7.08 -18.70 3.11
C SER A 247 7.30 -19.96 3.95
N ASP A 248 7.61 -19.81 5.23
CA ASP A 248 7.81 -20.89 6.19
C ASP A 248 6.59 -21.15 7.09
N GLY A 249 5.48 -20.45 6.82
CA GLY A 249 4.24 -20.59 7.58
C GLY A 249 4.25 -19.93 8.97
N ARG A 250 5.28 -19.14 9.35
CA ARG A 250 5.23 -18.37 10.60
C ARG A 250 4.12 -17.31 10.55
N ALA A 251 3.74 -16.79 11.73
CA ALA A 251 2.73 -15.73 11.80
C ALA A 251 3.32 -14.36 11.42
N LEU A 252 2.49 -13.51 10.85
CA LEU A 252 2.71 -12.08 10.67
C LEU A 252 2.16 -11.35 11.90
N HIS A 253 2.98 -10.55 12.59
CA HIS A 253 2.54 -9.79 13.77
C HIS A 253 2.13 -8.37 13.38
N VAL A 254 0.85 -8.16 13.08
CA VAL A 254 0.29 -6.85 12.70
C VAL A 254 0.21 -5.94 13.92
N ILE A 255 0.74 -4.72 13.81
CA ILE A 255 0.74 -3.73 14.88
C ILE A 255 -0.07 -2.47 14.55
N SER A 256 -0.37 -2.22 13.28
CA SER A 256 -1.06 -1.00 12.85
C SER A 256 -2.09 -1.26 11.75
N GLY A 257 -3.18 -0.50 11.77
CA GLY A 257 -4.07 -0.29 10.63
C GLY A 257 -3.75 1.03 9.90
N ASP A 258 -4.62 1.45 8.98
CA ASP A 258 -4.37 2.60 8.09
C ASP A 258 -4.16 3.92 8.87
N GLN A 259 -4.85 4.08 9.99
CA GLN A 259 -4.90 5.32 10.80
C GLN A 259 -4.21 5.16 12.18
N GLY A 260 -3.28 4.21 12.29
CA GLY A 260 -2.39 4.07 13.45
C GLY A 260 -2.39 2.69 14.10
N PHE A 261 -1.79 2.61 15.28
CA PHE A 261 -1.60 1.34 15.99
C PHE A 261 -2.93 0.65 16.35
N LEU A 262 -2.91 -0.67 16.32
CA LEU A 262 -3.92 -1.53 16.96
C LEU A 262 -3.78 -1.44 18.49
N PRO A 263 -4.78 -1.84 19.29
CA PRO A 263 -4.63 -1.88 20.75
C PRO A 263 -3.48 -2.78 21.23
N ALA A 264 -3.26 -3.91 20.56
CA ALA A 264 -2.19 -4.86 20.80
C ALA A 264 -1.81 -5.57 19.49
N PRO A 265 -0.62 -6.20 19.40
CA PRO A 265 -0.23 -6.93 18.20
C PRO A 265 -1.18 -8.10 17.91
N VAL A 266 -1.49 -8.30 16.63
CA VAL A 266 -2.34 -9.39 16.14
C VAL A 266 -1.49 -10.32 15.28
N SER A 267 -1.44 -11.60 15.67
CA SER A 267 -0.73 -12.64 14.92
C SER A 267 -1.67 -13.30 13.92
N VAL A 268 -1.37 -13.20 12.63
CA VAL A 268 -2.16 -13.84 11.55
C VAL A 268 -1.29 -14.72 10.67
N LYS A 269 -1.88 -15.75 10.05
CA LYS A 269 -1.18 -16.59 9.06
C LYS A 269 -1.19 -16.00 7.65
N GLN A 270 -2.25 -15.29 7.33
CA GLN A 270 -2.46 -14.66 6.04
C GLN A 270 -3.01 -13.25 6.28
N LEU A 271 -2.52 -12.28 5.52
CA LEU A 271 -2.84 -10.87 5.69
C LEU A 271 -3.35 -10.28 4.38
N SER A 272 -4.61 -9.85 4.39
CA SER A 272 -5.20 -9.11 3.29
C SER A 272 -4.62 -7.69 3.20
N LEU A 273 -4.28 -7.26 1.99
CA LEU A 273 -3.88 -5.88 1.71
C LEU A 273 -4.47 -5.42 0.37
N ALA A 274 -5.57 -4.67 0.43
CA ALA A 274 -6.26 -4.12 -0.74
C ALA A 274 -5.66 -2.78 -1.19
N PRO A 275 -5.91 -2.31 -2.43
CA PRO A 275 -5.41 -1.03 -2.91
C PRO A 275 -5.71 0.11 -1.95
N GLY A 276 -4.69 0.90 -1.61
CA GLY A 276 -4.75 2.01 -0.67
C GLY A 276 -4.64 1.63 0.81
N GLU A 277 -4.73 0.35 1.18
CA GLU A 277 -4.54 -0.10 2.57
C GLU A 277 -3.07 -0.07 2.99
N ARG A 278 -2.85 0.18 4.28
CA ARG A 278 -1.54 0.13 4.92
C ARG A 278 -1.58 -0.72 6.17
N ARG A 279 -0.56 -1.53 6.35
CA ARG A 279 -0.38 -2.35 7.56
C ARG A 279 1.07 -2.37 7.96
N GLU A 280 1.31 -2.30 9.25
CA GLU A 280 2.66 -2.48 9.78
C GLU A 280 2.75 -3.83 10.46
N ILE A 281 3.81 -4.58 10.14
CA ILE A 281 4.06 -5.89 10.71
C ILE A 281 5.44 -5.93 11.37
N LEU A 282 5.56 -6.74 12.42
CA LEU A 282 6.82 -7.13 13.02
C LEU A 282 7.19 -8.55 12.60
N VAL A 283 8.44 -8.75 12.20
CA VAL A 283 8.99 -10.04 11.80
C VAL A 283 10.20 -10.35 12.68
N ASP A 284 10.18 -11.50 13.34
CA ASP A 284 11.29 -11.98 14.15
C ASP A 284 12.32 -12.69 13.27
N MET A 285 13.53 -12.11 13.16
CA MET A 285 14.66 -12.65 12.43
C MET A 285 15.74 -13.26 13.34
N THR A 286 15.43 -13.45 14.63
CA THR A 286 16.39 -13.95 15.64
C THR A 286 16.93 -15.33 15.29
N ASN A 287 16.12 -16.22 14.69
CA ASN A 287 16.57 -17.57 14.33
C ASN A 287 17.71 -17.58 13.31
N GLY A 288 17.88 -16.51 12.53
CA GLY A 288 18.95 -16.40 11.53
C GLY A 288 18.67 -17.16 10.23
N ASP A 289 17.45 -17.65 10.05
CA ASP A 289 17.00 -18.22 8.77
C ASP A 289 16.43 -17.13 7.86
N GLU A 290 16.71 -17.26 6.56
CA GLU A 290 16.05 -16.46 5.52
C GLU A 290 14.55 -16.79 5.50
N VAL A 291 13.71 -15.77 5.38
CA VAL A 291 12.26 -15.93 5.21
C VAL A 291 11.76 -14.93 4.19
N SER A 292 10.74 -15.31 3.43
CA SER A 292 10.15 -14.46 2.40
C SER A 292 8.66 -14.22 2.64
N ILE A 293 8.19 -13.04 2.27
CA ILE A 293 6.77 -12.73 2.12
C ILE A 293 6.36 -13.14 0.70
N THR A 294 5.28 -13.89 0.58
CA THR A 294 4.69 -14.28 -0.70
C THR A 294 3.22 -13.85 -0.78
N CYS A 295 2.67 -13.78 -1.98
CA CYS A 295 1.25 -13.51 -2.19
C CYS A 295 0.58 -14.51 -3.15
N GLY A 296 -0.60 -15.01 -2.77
CA GLY A 296 -1.41 -15.89 -3.63
C GLY A 296 -0.73 -17.20 -4.06
N GLU A 297 -1.28 -17.83 -5.10
CA GLU A 297 -0.72 -19.02 -5.76
C GLU A 297 -0.01 -18.64 -7.06
N ALA A 298 1.10 -19.31 -7.39
CA ALA A 298 1.93 -18.97 -8.54
C ALA A 298 1.40 -19.58 -9.84
N ALA A 299 1.58 -18.88 -10.97
CA ALA A 299 1.28 -19.41 -12.31
C ALA A 299 1.98 -20.75 -12.53
N SER A 300 1.22 -21.78 -12.90
CA SER A 300 1.78 -23.05 -13.37
C SER A 300 2.53 -22.86 -14.69
N ILE A 301 3.37 -23.81 -15.09
CA ILE A 301 4.12 -23.74 -16.37
C ILE A 301 3.15 -23.60 -17.56
N VAL A 302 1.97 -24.23 -17.48
CA VAL A 302 0.93 -24.13 -18.51
C VAL A 302 0.33 -22.73 -18.56
N ASP A 303 0.12 -22.09 -17.42
CA ASP A 303 -0.40 -20.73 -17.32
C ASP A 303 0.60 -19.69 -17.84
N ARG A 304 1.90 -19.92 -17.58
CA ARG A 304 2.98 -19.07 -18.11
C ARG A 304 3.06 -19.15 -19.63
N ILE A 305 2.87 -20.33 -20.22
CA ILE A 305 2.85 -20.51 -21.68
C ILE A 305 1.63 -19.81 -22.31
N ARG A 306 0.47 -19.85 -21.65
CA ARG A 306 -0.73 -19.09 -22.10
C ARG A 306 -0.55 -17.58 -21.99
N GLY A 307 0.16 -17.11 -20.96
CA GLY A 307 0.50 -15.69 -20.77
C GLY A 307 1.33 -15.05 -21.89
N PHE A 308 1.96 -15.86 -22.76
CA PHE A 308 2.63 -15.35 -23.97
C PHE A 308 1.66 -14.97 -25.10
N PHE A 309 0.42 -15.49 -25.08
CA PHE A 309 -0.57 -15.30 -26.14
C PHE A 309 -1.75 -14.42 -25.69
N GLU A 310 -2.03 -14.33 -24.40
CA GLU A 310 -3.07 -13.46 -23.81
C GLU A 310 -2.57 -12.80 -22.52
N PRO A 311 -3.04 -11.58 -22.18
CA PRO A 311 -2.67 -10.95 -20.94
C PRO A 311 -3.17 -11.75 -19.73
N SER A 312 -2.25 -12.36 -18.98
CA SER A 312 -2.58 -13.15 -17.78
C SER A 312 -2.79 -12.26 -16.56
N SER A 313 -3.78 -12.60 -15.74
CA SER A 313 -3.96 -12.04 -14.40
C SER A 313 -3.10 -12.74 -13.34
N ILE A 314 -2.31 -13.74 -13.74
CA ILE A 314 -1.52 -14.56 -12.83
C ILE A 314 -0.09 -14.03 -12.78
N LEU A 315 0.45 -13.89 -11.57
CA LEU A 315 1.78 -13.36 -11.34
C LEU A 315 2.87 -14.34 -11.83
N VAL A 316 3.90 -13.80 -12.47
CA VAL A 316 5.11 -14.54 -12.89
C VAL A 316 5.86 -15.10 -11.67
N SER A 317 5.85 -14.34 -10.58
CA SER A 317 6.43 -14.69 -9.28
C SER A 317 5.49 -14.23 -8.18
N THR A 318 5.25 -15.09 -7.19
CA THR A 318 4.49 -14.72 -5.98
C THR A 318 5.36 -14.14 -4.88
N LEU A 319 6.68 -14.04 -5.11
CA LEU A 319 7.64 -13.54 -4.14
C LEU A 319 7.57 -12.01 -4.04
N VAL A 320 7.19 -11.51 -2.86
CA VAL A 320 7.09 -10.07 -2.58
C VAL A 320 8.44 -9.54 -2.10
N LEU A 321 8.95 -10.04 -0.97
CA LEU A 321 10.18 -9.56 -0.34
C LEU A 321 10.87 -10.70 0.42
N THR A 322 12.18 -10.83 0.26
CA THR A 322 13.00 -11.76 1.03
C THR A 322 13.75 -11.02 2.14
N LEU A 323 13.66 -11.49 3.39
CA LEU A 323 14.44 -10.98 4.51
C LEU A 323 15.64 -11.88 4.75
N ARG A 324 16.84 -11.31 4.60
CA ARG A 324 18.11 -12.01 4.78
C ARG A 324 18.76 -11.57 6.10
N PRO A 325 18.82 -12.44 7.11
CA PRO A 325 19.50 -12.12 8.34
C PRO A 325 21.01 -12.01 8.11
N THR A 326 21.62 -11.02 8.76
CA THR A 326 23.05 -10.74 8.73
C THR A 326 23.56 -10.55 10.15
N GLY A 327 24.87 -10.76 10.35
CA GLY A 327 25.55 -10.50 11.61
C GLY A 327 25.36 -11.58 12.69
N LEU A 328 25.83 -11.23 13.89
CA LEU A 328 25.80 -12.09 15.08
C LEU A 328 24.45 -11.96 15.82
N LEU A 329 24.15 -12.94 16.67
CA LEU A 329 22.98 -12.89 17.56
C LEU A 329 23.05 -11.65 18.47
N PRO A 330 21.95 -10.90 18.62
CA PRO A 330 21.87 -9.88 19.66
C PRO A 330 21.94 -10.55 21.05
N LEU A 331 22.60 -9.89 21.99
CA LEU A 331 22.71 -10.36 23.38
C LEU A 331 21.37 -10.35 24.12
N VAL A 332 20.43 -9.52 23.67
CA VAL A 332 19.07 -9.39 24.20
C VAL A 332 18.12 -9.10 23.02
N THR A 333 17.03 -9.85 22.93
CA THR A 333 15.90 -9.54 22.04
C THR A 333 14.73 -9.07 22.89
N ASP A 334 14.18 -7.91 22.58
CA ASP A 334 12.94 -7.46 23.20
C ASP A 334 11.80 -8.43 22.82
N ASN A 335 10.86 -8.67 23.74
CA ASN A 335 9.65 -9.41 23.43
C ASN A 335 8.64 -8.49 22.74
N LEU A 336 7.73 -9.05 21.95
CA LEU A 336 6.59 -8.29 21.40
C LEU A 336 5.86 -7.53 22.53
N PRO A 337 5.54 -6.25 22.33
CA PRO A 337 4.81 -5.49 23.33
C PRO A 337 3.42 -6.09 23.53
N MET A 338 3.00 -6.28 24.79
CA MET A 338 1.67 -6.80 25.13
C MET A 338 0.54 -5.80 24.79
N ARG A 339 0.88 -4.51 24.67
CA ARG A 339 -0.03 -3.41 24.31
C ARG A 339 0.72 -2.38 23.48
N LEU A 340 0.03 -1.79 22.51
CA LEU A 340 0.55 -0.75 21.64
C LEU A 340 -0.12 0.59 21.94
N LEU A 341 -1.45 0.59 22.11
CA LEU A 341 -2.17 1.77 22.57
C LEU A 341 -2.34 1.77 24.10
N PRO A 342 -2.14 2.93 24.77
CA PRO A 342 -2.33 3.04 26.21
C PRO A 342 -3.81 2.99 26.62
N THR A 343 -4.71 3.31 25.69
CA THR A 343 -6.16 3.38 25.89
C THR A 343 -6.89 2.59 24.82
N GLU A 344 -8.07 2.07 25.17
CA GLU A 344 -8.96 1.47 24.17
C GLU A 344 -9.42 2.50 23.14
N ILE A 345 -9.73 2.02 21.94
CA ILE A 345 -10.25 2.86 20.88
C ILE A 345 -11.66 3.32 21.27
N MET A 346 -11.81 4.63 21.46
CA MET A 346 -13.10 5.23 21.78
C MET A 346 -14.01 5.24 20.55
N SER A 347 -15.28 4.86 20.74
CA SER A 347 -16.32 4.94 19.71
C SER A 347 -17.54 5.71 20.22
N GLY A 348 -18.13 6.56 19.38
CA GLY A 348 -19.37 7.29 19.69
C GLY A 348 -20.63 6.59 19.16
N ALA A 349 -21.79 7.10 19.56
CA ALA A 349 -23.08 6.67 19.02
C ALA A 349 -23.33 7.34 17.65
N PRO A 350 -23.65 6.57 16.59
CA PRO A 350 -23.93 7.15 15.29
C PRO A 350 -25.24 7.95 15.31
N VAL A 351 -25.21 9.18 14.83
CA VAL A 351 -26.40 10.07 14.76
C VAL A 351 -27.21 9.87 13.48
N ARG A 352 -26.63 9.20 12.47
CA ARG A 352 -27.26 8.92 11.18
C ARG A 352 -26.65 7.66 10.55
N CYS A 353 -27.43 7.01 9.69
CA CYS A 353 -27.00 5.89 8.85
C CYS A 353 -26.97 6.30 7.37
N ARG A 354 -26.05 5.72 6.59
CA ARG A 354 -25.88 5.91 5.14
C ARG A 354 -25.78 4.57 4.44
N ASP A 355 -26.26 4.51 3.20
CA ASP A 355 -26.08 3.38 2.30
C ASP A 355 -25.27 3.83 1.08
N ILE A 356 -24.17 3.11 0.83
CA ILE A 356 -23.27 3.31 -0.31
C ILE A 356 -23.25 2.01 -1.11
N SER A 357 -23.48 2.10 -2.40
CA SER A 357 -23.46 0.95 -3.32
C SER A 357 -22.48 1.23 -4.46
N LEU A 358 -21.53 0.31 -4.63
CA LEU A 358 -20.64 0.22 -5.77
C LEU A 358 -21.03 -1.02 -6.59
N GLY A 359 -20.78 -0.99 -7.90
CA GLY A 359 -21.09 -2.09 -8.81
C GLY A 359 -19.94 -2.40 -9.76
N ASP A 360 -20.26 -3.20 -10.78
CA ASP A 360 -19.37 -3.47 -11.93
C ASP A 360 -19.21 -2.23 -12.82
N ASP A 361 -20.27 -1.44 -12.96
CA ASP A 361 -20.28 -0.21 -13.74
C ASP A 361 -19.75 0.99 -12.92
N PRO A 362 -19.08 1.96 -13.56
CA PRO A 362 -18.61 3.16 -12.88
C PRO A 362 -19.74 3.97 -12.24
N GLY A 363 -19.46 4.53 -11.07
CA GLY A 363 -20.38 5.34 -10.27
C GLY A 363 -20.58 4.81 -8.85
N ILE A 364 -21.20 5.62 -8.01
CA ILE A 364 -21.63 5.26 -6.66
C ILE A 364 -23.12 5.58 -6.54
N ASN A 365 -23.91 4.65 -5.99
CA ASN A 365 -25.37 4.76 -5.92
C ASN A 365 -26.02 5.06 -7.29
N GLY A 366 -25.46 4.49 -8.36
CA GLY A 366 -25.93 4.68 -9.74
C GLY A 366 -25.63 6.06 -10.35
N GLN A 367 -24.78 6.87 -9.71
CA GLN A 367 -24.41 8.19 -10.20
C GLN A 367 -22.90 8.30 -10.42
N LEU A 368 -22.51 8.84 -11.58
CA LEU A 368 -21.14 9.24 -11.84
C LEU A 368 -20.78 10.49 -11.02
N TRP A 369 -19.48 10.67 -10.80
CA TRP A 369 -18.93 11.85 -10.16
C TRP A 369 -19.34 13.13 -10.91
N ASP A 370 -19.86 14.09 -10.16
CA ASP A 370 -20.19 15.44 -10.62
C ASP A 370 -19.59 16.44 -9.63
N VAL A 371 -18.68 17.29 -10.11
CA VAL A 371 -18.00 18.31 -9.31
C VAL A 371 -18.96 19.32 -8.67
N ASN A 372 -20.18 19.47 -9.23
CA ASN A 372 -21.18 20.39 -8.72
C ASN A 372 -22.17 19.74 -7.74
N ARG A 373 -22.11 18.41 -7.56
CA ARG A 373 -23.04 17.67 -6.71
C ARG A 373 -22.38 17.29 -5.38
N ILE A 374 -23.01 17.63 -4.28
CA ILE A 374 -22.64 17.11 -2.95
C ILE A 374 -23.54 15.90 -2.66
N ASP A 375 -22.94 14.71 -2.61
CA ASP A 375 -23.66 13.46 -2.37
C ASP A 375 -24.00 13.29 -0.87
N ILE A 376 -23.10 13.73 0.01
CA ILE A 376 -23.25 13.60 1.46
C ILE A 376 -22.95 14.92 2.15
N THR A 377 -23.84 15.34 3.04
CA THR A 377 -23.59 16.40 4.01
C THR A 377 -23.60 15.83 5.43
N ALA A 378 -22.51 16.02 6.16
CA ALA A 378 -22.30 15.59 7.55
C ALA A 378 -21.91 16.78 8.44
N GLN A 379 -21.78 16.53 9.74
CA GLN A 379 -21.41 17.53 10.74
C GLN A 379 -20.10 17.14 11.41
N GLN A 380 -19.13 18.06 11.46
CA GLN A 380 -17.86 17.82 12.15
C GLN A 380 -18.10 17.47 13.62
N GLY A 381 -17.33 16.52 14.14
CA GLY A 381 -17.42 16.01 15.51
C GLY A 381 -18.50 14.95 15.73
N THR A 382 -19.27 14.60 14.71
CA THR A 382 -20.30 13.56 14.80
C THR A 382 -19.81 12.20 14.30
N TRP A 383 -20.61 11.18 14.62
CA TRP A 383 -20.41 9.82 14.17
C TRP A 383 -21.57 9.41 13.27
N GLU A 384 -21.29 8.69 12.18
CA GLU A 384 -22.33 8.07 11.34
C GLU A 384 -22.00 6.61 11.09
N ARG A 385 -23.05 5.80 10.84
CA ARG A 385 -22.89 4.43 10.36
C ARG A 385 -23.01 4.40 8.85
N TRP A 386 -22.03 3.84 8.15
CA TRP A 386 -22.09 3.65 6.71
C TRP A 386 -22.17 2.17 6.41
N THR A 387 -23.17 1.77 5.64
CA THR A 387 -23.25 0.44 5.05
C THR A 387 -22.78 0.53 3.62
N VAL A 388 -21.63 -0.05 3.32
CA VAL A 388 -21.02 -0.03 1.99
C VAL A 388 -21.18 -1.40 1.36
N ARG A 389 -21.72 -1.44 0.14
CA ARG A 389 -21.93 -2.67 -0.65
C ARG A 389 -21.18 -2.59 -1.95
N ALA A 390 -20.63 -3.71 -2.38
CA ALA A 390 -20.00 -3.84 -3.68
C ALA A 390 -20.32 -5.22 -4.28
N ASP A 391 -21.01 -5.23 -5.42
CA ASP A 391 -21.30 -6.46 -6.16
C ASP A 391 -20.01 -7.00 -6.81
N MET A 392 -19.17 -6.09 -7.32
CA MET A 392 -17.80 -6.38 -7.73
C MET A 392 -16.84 -6.10 -6.57
N PRO A 393 -16.06 -7.09 -6.11
CA PRO A 393 -15.13 -6.90 -5.02
C PRO A 393 -14.11 -5.79 -5.31
N GLN A 394 -14.09 -4.75 -4.48
CA GLN A 394 -13.23 -3.59 -4.67
C GLN A 394 -12.90 -2.92 -3.33
N SER A 395 -11.82 -2.14 -3.32
CA SER A 395 -11.46 -1.32 -2.16
C SER A 395 -12.23 -0.01 -2.17
N PHE A 396 -12.57 0.52 -0.99
CA PHE A 396 -13.34 1.76 -0.81
C PHE A 396 -12.62 2.68 0.18
N HIS A 397 -12.53 3.97 -0.15
CA HIS A 397 -11.83 4.98 0.66
C HIS A 397 -12.69 6.20 0.94
N ILE A 398 -12.45 6.83 2.10
CA ILE A 398 -13.11 8.08 2.51
C ILE A 398 -12.05 9.07 3.00
N GLU A 399 -11.98 10.25 2.39
CA GLU A 399 -11.08 11.33 2.80
C GLU A 399 -11.59 12.09 4.04
N GLY A 400 -10.67 12.70 4.79
CA GLY A 400 -11.00 13.63 5.90
C GLY A 400 -11.60 12.98 7.15
N VAL A 401 -11.70 11.65 7.18
CA VAL A 401 -12.32 10.88 8.27
C VAL A 401 -11.42 9.75 8.74
N SER A 402 -11.81 9.14 9.84
CA SER A 402 -11.36 7.80 10.22
C SER A 402 -12.58 6.96 10.57
N PHE A 403 -12.52 5.66 10.34
CA PHE A 403 -13.61 4.76 10.67
C PHE A 403 -13.13 3.47 11.33
N LEU A 404 -14.07 2.81 12.02
CA LEU A 404 -13.93 1.46 12.54
C LEU A 404 -14.82 0.52 11.75
N ILE A 405 -14.29 -0.62 11.32
CA ILE A 405 -15.12 -1.67 10.72
C ILE A 405 -15.88 -2.34 11.87
N ARG A 406 -17.21 -2.37 11.77
CA ARG A 406 -18.10 -2.97 12.79
C ARG A 406 -18.58 -4.34 12.37
N ASN A 407 -18.80 -4.54 11.08
CA ASN A 407 -19.34 -5.77 10.53
C ASN A 407 -18.84 -5.99 9.10
N VAL A 408 -18.60 -7.25 8.73
CA VAL A 408 -18.27 -7.71 7.38
C VAL A 408 -19.19 -8.88 7.06
N ASN A 409 -20.12 -8.72 6.10
CA ASN A 409 -21.07 -9.74 5.68
C ASN A 409 -21.88 -10.41 6.82
N GLY A 410 -22.33 -9.62 7.80
CA GLY A 410 -23.03 -10.09 8.99
C GLY A 410 -22.11 -10.57 10.12
N ALA A 411 -20.81 -10.75 9.87
CA ALA A 411 -19.85 -11.27 10.83
C ALA A 411 -18.96 -10.19 11.45
N MET A 412 -18.27 -10.55 12.54
CA MET A 412 -17.27 -9.67 13.15
C MET A 412 -16.04 -9.55 12.24
N PRO A 413 -15.45 -8.34 12.06
CA PRO A 413 -14.23 -8.19 11.28
C PRO A 413 -13.06 -8.96 11.91
N PHE A 414 -12.07 -9.29 11.08
CA PHE A 414 -10.82 -9.88 11.53
C PHE A 414 -10.10 -8.97 12.54
N PRO A 415 -9.33 -9.51 13.50
CA PRO A 415 -8.72 -8.70 14.56
C PRO A 415 -7.82 -7.57 14.05
N GLU A 416 -7.08 -7.81 12.96
CA GLU A 416 -6.22 -6.83 12.29
C GLU A 416 -6.99 -5.66 11.64
N ASP A 417 -8.31 -5.77 11.51
CA ASP A 417 -9.21 -4.76 10.93
C ASP A 417 -10.00 -3.96 11.98
N ARG A 418 -9.74 -4.21 13.27
CA ARG A 418 -10.46 -3.56 14.39
C ARG A 418 -9.83 -2.24 14.85
N GLY A 419 -8.75 -1.82 14.19
CA GLY A 419 -8.14 -0.49 14.38
C GLY A 419 -8.85 0.60 13.58
N TRP A 420 -8.36 1.83 13.75
CA TRP A 420 -8.76 2.94 12.89
C TRP A 420 -8.28 2.73 11.46
N LYS A 421 -9.19 2.92 10.51
CA LYS A 421 -8.95 2.78 9.07
C LYS A 421 -9.53 3.96 8.29
N ASP A 422 -9.08 4.10 7.05
CA ASP A 422 -9.66 5.02 6.06
C ASP A 422 -9.95 4.32 4.72
N THR A 423 -9.50 3.06 4.58
CA THR A 423 -9.68 2.23 3.40
C THR A 423 -10.13 0.85 3.82
N VAL A 424 -11.06 0.25 3.07
CA VAL A 424 -11.63 -1.06 3.38
C VAL A 424 -11.90 -1.85 2.12
N TRP A 425 -11.60 -3.14 2.13
CA TRP A 425 -12.04 -4.06 1.10
C TRP A 425 -13.52 -4.40 1.25
N VAL A 426 -14.30 -4.25 0.18
CA VAL A 426 -15.73 -4.57 0.15
C VAL A 426 -15.96 -5.69 -0.86
N ASP A 427 -16.47 -6.81 -0.37
CA ASP A 427 -16.91 -7.98 -1.15
C ASP A 427 -18.22 -8.44 -0.54
N GLY A 428 -19.33 -8.07 -1.16
CA GLY A 428 -20.64 -8.08 -0.52
C GLY A 428 -20.90 -6.78 0.25
N GLN A 429 -20.88 -6.82 1.58
CA GLN A 429 -21.27 -5.70 2.45
C GLN A 429 -20.34 -5.52 3.66
N VAL A 430 -20.03 -4.26 4.00
CA VAL A 430 -19.37 -3.88 5.25
C VAL A 430 -20.13 -2.78 5.97
N GLU A 431 -20.11 -2.79 7.31
CA GLU A 431 -20.62 -1.68 8.13
C GLU A 431 -19.44 -0.95 8.78
N LEU A 432 -19.39 0.36 8.57
CA LEU A 432 -18.37 1.27 9.08
C LEU A 432 -18.98 2.21 10.11
N LEU A 433 -18.26 2.47 11.19
CA LEU A 433 -18.54 3.55 12.13
C LEU A 433 -17.58 4.70 11.83
N VAL A 434 -18.08 5.72 11.12
CA VAL A 434 -17.30 6.82 10.56
C VAL A 434 -17.32 8.02 11.51
N TYR A 435 -16.14 8.60 11.78
CA TYR A 435 -15.98 9.80 12.58
C TYR A 435 -15.51 10.98 11.71
N TYR A 436 -16.26 12.08 11.77
CA TYR A 436 -15.98 13.29 10.99
C TYR A 436 -15.10 14.28 11.77
N GLY A 437 -13.79 14.05 11.77
CA GLY A 437 -12.85 14.91 12.49
C GLY A 437 -12.54 16.25 11.79
N GLN A 438 -12.67 16.32 10.47
CA GLN A 438 -12.23 17.46 9.66
C GLN A 438 -13.39 18.16 8.94
N PRO A 439 -13.32 19.49 8.73
CA PRO A 439 -14.31 20.23 7.96
C PRO A 439 -13.97 20.26 6.46
N SER A 440 -14.99 20.40 5.62
CA SER A 440 -14.86 20.66 4.18
C SER A 440 -15.86 21.72 3.72
N TRP A 441 -15.75 22.16 2.47
CA TRP A 441 -16.59 23.22 1.89
C TRP A 441 -17.13 22.81 0.52
N PRO A 442 -18.21 23.41 0.01
CA PRO A 442 -18.80 23.00 -1.28
C PRO A 442 -17.82 23.00 -2.46
N HIS A 443 -16.85 23.92 -2.49
CA HIS A 443 -15.81 24.00 -3.54
C HIS A 443 -14.51 23.29 -3.15
N PHE A 444 -14.42 22.74 -1.94
CA PHE A 444 -13.31 21.94 -1.43
C PHE A 444 -13.88 20.76 -0.63
N PRO A 445 -14.70 19.88 -1.25
CA PRO A 445 -15.29 18.76 -0.55
C PRO A 445 -14.22 17.70 -0.26
N PHE A 446 -14.54 16.77 0.62
CA PHE A 446 -13.82 15.49 0.69
C PHE A 446 -14.38 14.53 -0.35
N TYR A 447 -13.57 13.57 -0.80
CA TYR A 447 -14.03 12.52 -1.67
C TYR A 447 -14.18 11.19 -0.93
N PHE A 448 -15.15 10.40 -1.35
CA PHE A 448 -15.19 8.95 -1.10
C PHE A 448 -15.25 8.23 -2.44
N ASN A 449 -14.47 7.19 -2.61
CA ASN A 449 -14.25 6.60 -3.93
C ASN A 449 -13.95 5.11 -3.87
N SER A 450 -14.14 4.46 -5.02
CA SER A 450 -13.49 3.19 -5.29
C SER A 450 -11.98 3.40 -5.33
N GLN A 451 -11.23 2.55 -4.64
CA GLN A 451 -9.77 2.50 -4.73
C GLN A 451 -9.26 1.60 -5.86
N THR A 452 -10.18 1.05 -6.68
CA THR A 452 -9.83 0.62 -8.03
C THR A 452 -9.67 1.87 -8.89
N LEU A 453 -8.43 2.23 -9.20
CA LEU A 453 -8.11 3.57 -9.75
C LEU A 453 -8.81 3.86 -11.08
N GLU A 454 -8.97 2.87 -11.95
CA GLU A 454 -9.69 3.04 -13.22
C GLU A 454 -11.20 3.27 -13.00
N MET A 455 -11.79 2.69 -11.96
CA MET A 455 -13.19 2.94 -11.61
C MET A 455 -13.36 4.37 -11.07
N ALA A 456 -12.41 4.85 -10.25
CA ALA A 456 -12.39 6.24 -9.81
C ALA A 456 -12.24 7.21 -10.99
N ASP A 457 -11.30 6.97 -11.90
CA ASP A 457 -11.12 7.80 -13.11
C ASP A 457 -12.35 7.80 -14.03
N ARG A 458 -13.16 6.74 -13.99
CA ARG A 458 -14.44 6.66 -14.73
C ARG A 458 -15.64 7.24 -13.99
N GLY A 459 -15.44 7.75 -12.76
CA GLY A 459 -16.47 8.47 -12.01
C GLY A 459 -17.06 7.73 -10.81
N SER A 460 -16.45 6.63 -10.34
CA SER A 460 -16.78 6.01 -9.03
C SER A 460 -16.25 6.85 -7.86
N ILE A 461 -16.66 8.12 -7.80
CA ILE A 461 -16.29 9.10 -6.78
C ILE A 461 -17.55 9.87 -6.36
N GLY A 462 -17.77 9.99 -5.07
CA GLY A 462 -18.76 10.89 -4.47
C GLY A 462 -18.10 12.01 -3.68
N GLN A 463 -18.82 13.13 -3.53
CA GLN A 463 -18.37 14.32 -2.81
C GLN A 463 -19.08 14.43 -1.45
N MET A 464 -18.30 14.80 -0.44
CA MET A 464 -18.74 14.90 0.94
C MET A 464 -18.42 16.27 1.53
N LEU A 465 -19.49 16.96 1.93
CA LEU A 465 -19.44 18.19 2.69
C LEU A 465 -19.53 17.88 4.19
N VAL A 466 -18.55 18.34 4.97
CA VAL A 466 -18.57 18.25 6.43
C VAL A 466 -18.64 19.66 6.98
N ASN A 467 -19.82 20.04 7.46
CA ASN A 467 -20.02 21.37 8.03
C ASN A 467 -19.13 21.52 9.27
N PRO A 468 -18.39 22.64 9.40
CA PRO A 468 -17.55 22.88 10.55
C PRO A 468 -18.38 22.90 11.84
N ALA A 469 -17.78 22.44 12.94
CA ALA A 469 -18.37 22.61 14.26
C ALA A 469 -18.42 24.11 14.59
N SER A 470 -19.58 24.58 15.03
CA SER A 470 -19.83 25.96 15.47
C SER A 470 -19.13 26.28 16.78
#